data_AF-A0A0J7KR52-F1
#
_entry.id   AF-A0A0J7KR52-F1
#
_cell.length_a   1.000
_cell.length_b   1.000
_cell.length_c   1.000
_cell.angle_alpha   90.00
_cell.angle_beta   90.00
_cell.angle_gamma   90.00
#
_symmetry.space_group_name_H-M   'P 1'
#
loop_
_entity.id
_entity.type
_entity.pdbx_description
1 polymer ?
#
loop_
_entity_poly.entity_id
_entity_poly.type
_entity_poly.pdbx_seq_one_letter_code
_entity_poly.pdbx_strand_id
1 'polypeptide(L)'
;MPGYIWDHYEKTLPMPTYLVAFMVTDFNFTEFYYELDKLDVIMVPKFAYSAMENWGLITFREDSILVKETDGISDVKKEFATIAAHEVAHQWFGNLVTPKWWDDVWLKEGFSSFFGYLALSVLEPASWDLQASFLIECRDVFDSDADEMAHPLHIDLSELSELADVFDLTSYVKGNCMAHMIYHFLDGSLERFSD
;
A
#
# COMPACT_ATOMS: atom_id res chain seq x y z
N MET A 1 -40.91 21.46 -11.24
CA MET A 1 -40.93 22.37 -10.08
C MET A 1 -40.26 23.68 -10.48
N PRO A 2 -40.92 24.85 -10.41
CA PRO A 2 -40.28 26.13 -10.69
C PRO A 2 -39.34 26.50 -9.52
N GLY A 3 -38.06 26.78 -9.79
CA GLY A 3 -37.09 27.22 -8.79
C GLY A 3 -35.91 26.29 -8.49
N TYR A 4 -35.70 25.23 -9.28
CA TYR A 4 -34.53 24.34 -9.15
C TYR A 4 -33.61 24.48 -10.36
N ILE A 5 -32.30 24.60 -10.12
CA ILE A 5 -31.25 24.56 -11.13
C ILE A 5 -30.53 23.22 -10.97
N TRP A 6 -30.28 22.52 -12.07
CA TRP A 6 -29.44 21.33 -12.07
C TRP A 6 -27.97 21.74 -11.95
N ASP A 7 -27.27 21.15 -10.98
CA ASP A 7 -25.81 21.23 -10.87
C ASP A 7 -25.18 20.59 -12.11
N HIS A 8 -24.19 21.29 -12.70
CA HIS A 8 -23.26 20.72 -13.66
C HIS A 8 -21.98 20.39 -12.91
N TYR A 9 -21.82 19.11 -12.56
CA TYR A 9 -20.52 18.61 -12.13
C TYR A 9 -19.51 18.76 -13.26
N GLU A 10 -18.34 19.31 -12.96
CA GLU A 10 -17.22 19.33 -13.90
C GLU A 10 -16.88 17.90 -14.32
N LYS A 11 -16.40 17.76 -15.57
CA LYS A 11 -15.95 16.48 -16.09
C LYS A 11 -14.86 15.96 -15.16
N THR A 12 -15.13 14.88 -14.45
CA THR A 12 -14.14 14.19 -13.61
C THR A 12 -12.88 14.01 -14.47
N LEU A 13 -11.73 14.47 -13.97
CA LEU A 13 -10.45 14.13 -14.57
C LEU A 13 -10.45 12.62 -14.81
N PRO A 14 -9.91 12.12 -15.94
CA PRO A 14 -9.81 10.69 -16.18
C PRO A 14 -8.86 10.08 -15.15
N MET A 15 -9.37 9.84 -13.95
CA MET A 15 -8.87 8.85 -13.04
C MET A 15 -8.93 7.55 -13.84
N PRO A 16 -7.86 6.75 -13.94
CA PRO A 16 -7.95 5.44 -14.57
C PRO A 16 -8.80 4.56 -13.65
N THR A 17 -10.12 4.74 -13.71
CA THR A 17 -11.13 3.95 -13.05
C THR A 17 -10.96 2.49 -13.44
N TYR A 18 -10.33 2.22 -14.60
CA TYR A 18 -9.92 0.89 -15.02
C TYR A 18 -8.99 0.20 -14.03
N LEU A 19 -8.03 0.87 -13.38
CA LEU A 19 -7.12 0.16 -12.47
C LEU A 19 -7.81 -0.22 -11.16
N VAL A 20 -8.61 0.68 -10.58
CA VAL A 20 -9.38 0.40 -9.37
C VAL A 20 -10.57 -0.53 -9.67
N ALA A 21 -11.25 -0.36 -10.81
CA ALA A 21 -12.31 -1.28 -11.23
C ALA A 21 -11.75 -2.65 -11.62
N PHE A 22 -10.61 -2.75 -12.31
CA PHE A 22 -9.97 -4.04 -12.60
C PHE A 22 -9.46 -4.71 -11.33
N MET A 23 -8.97 -3.94 -10.35
CA MET A 23 -8.59 -4.45 -9.03
C MET A 23 -9.76 -4.88 -8.14
N VAL A 24 -10.99 -4.40 -8.37
CA VAL A 24 -12.08 -4.63 -7.40
C VAL A 24 -13.35 -5.27 -8.00
N THR A 25 -13.63 -5.14 -9.29
CA THR A 25 -14.88 -5.67 -9.88
C THR A 25 -14.78 -7.06 -10.50
N ASP A 26 -13.58 -7.56 -10.80
CA ASP A 26 -13.37 -8.92 -11.36
C ASP A 26 -12.56 -9.86 -10.45
N PHE A 27 -12.31 -9.48 -9.18
CA PHE A 27 -11.60 -10.29 -8.18
C PHE A 27 -12.46 -11.45 -7.62
N ASN A 28 -13.14 -12.17 -8.50
CA ASN A 28 -13.53 -13.54 -8.23
C ASN A 28 -12.26 -14.41 -8.36
N PHE A 29 -11.32 -14.28 -7.42
CA PHE A 29 -10.10 -15.10 -7.32
C PHE A 29 -9.48 -15.49 -8.67
N THR A 30 -9.27 -14.54 -9.59
CA THR A 30 -8.44 -14.83 -10.76
C THR A 30 -7.02 -15.05 -10.23
N GLU A 31 -6.52 -16.28 -10.33
CA GLU A 31 -5.16 -16.66 -9.95
C GLU A 31 -4.15 -15.81 -10.73
N PHE A 32 -3.71 -14.69 -10.16
CA PHE A 32 -2.57 -13.96 -10.68
C PHE A 32 -1.31 -14.70 -10.24
N TYR A 33 -0.78 -15.50 -11.15
CA TYR A 33 0.50 -16.15 -10.97
C TYR A 33 1.60 -15.11 -10.92
N TYR A 34 2.58 -15.33 -10.04
CA TYR A 34 3.82 -14.60 -10.11
C TYR A 34 4.50 -14.91 -11.46
N GLU A 35 4.81 -13.88 -12.24
CA GLU A 35 5.20 -14.00 -13.66
C GLU A 35 6.60 -14.59 -13.88
N LEU A 36 7.46 -14.60 -12.85
CA LEU A 36 8.84 -15.09 -12.96
C LEU A 36 8.98 -16.48 -12.35
N ASP A 37 9.92 -17.26 -12.88
CA ASP A 37 10.20 -18.63 -12.42
C ASP A 37 10.67 -18.70 -10.96
N LYS A 38 11.19 -17.59 -10.41
CA LYS A 38 11.73 -17.50 -9.05
C LYS A 38 11.66 -16.08 -8.48
N LEU A 39 11.64 -16.00 -7.16
CA LEU A 39 11.82 -14.77 -6.39
C LEU A 39 12.96 -14.98 -5.40
N ASP A 40 14.06 -14.27 -5.60
CA ASP A 40 15.21 -14.33 -4.71
C ASP A 40 15.13 -13.22 -3.64
N VAL A 41 15.77 -13.47 -2.50
CA VAL A 41 15.95 -12.48 -1.43
C VAL A 41 17.44 -12.39 -1.11
N ILE A 42 17.98 -11.17 -1.11
CA ILE A 42 19.39 -10.92 -0.79
C ILE A 42 19.54 -9.88 0.33
N MET A 43 20.51 -10.12 1.21
CA MET A 43 20.86 -9.24 2.30
C MET A 43 21.99 -8.28 1.88
N VAL A 44 21.81 -6.99 2.17
CA VAL A 44 22.72 -5.90 1.82
C VAL A 44 23.20 -5.23 3.10
N PRO A 45 24.51 -5.30 3.44
CA PRO A 45 25.05 -4.79 4.71
C PRO A 45 24.88 -3.28 4.94
N LYS A 46 24.84 -2.49 3.86
CA LYS A 46 24.63 -1.03 3.92
C LYS A 46 23.61 -0.66 2.86
N PHE A 47 22.41 -0.32 3.28
CA PHE A 47 21.32 0.07 2.41
C PHE A 47 20.59 1.27 2.98
N ALA A 48 20.14 2.19 2.11
CA ALA A 48 19.47 3.42 2.55
C ALA A 48 18.08 3.14 3.13
N TYR A 49 17.40 2.13 2.57
CA TYR A 49 16.07 1.70 2.96
C TYR A 49 16.13 0.39 3.76
N SER A 50 15.01 -0.04 4.32
CA SER A 50 14.91 -1.34 5.01
C SER A 50 14.86 -2.49 4.00
N ALA A 51 14.18 -2.30 2.87
CA ALA A 51 14.14 -3.23 1.76
C ALA A 51 13.85 -2.51 0.42
N MET A 52 13.85 -3.25 -0.70
CA MET A 52 13.49 -2.77 -2.03
C MET A 52 13.03 -3.93 -2.93
N GLU A 53 12.00 -3.67 -3.71
CA GLU A 53 11.12 -4.68 -4.32
C GLU A 53 11.58 -5.24 -5.68
N ASN A 54 12.86 -5.07 -6.05
CA ASN A 54 13.32 -5.31 -7.44
C ASN A 54 12.76 -6.64 -7.98
N TRP A 55 12.16 -6.61 -9.18
CA TRP A 55 11.36 -7.72 -9.69
C TRP A 55 12.20 -9.01 -9.85
N GLY A 56 11.91 -10.02 -9.03
CA GLY A 56 12.65 -11.28 -8.97
C GLY A 56 13.84 -11.31 -8.01
N LEU A 57 14.19 -10.18 -7.38
CA LEU A 57 15.27 -10.07 -6.40
C LEU A 57 14.98 -8.97 -5.37
N ILE A 58 14.30 -9.34 -4.29
CA ILE A 58 14.07 -8.42 -3.16
C ILE A 58 15.38 -8.24 -2.38
N THR A 59 15.74 -7.00 -2.09
CA THR A 59 16.91 -6.69 -1.26
C THR A 59 16.46 -6.26 0.12
N PHE A 60 17.10 -6.76 1.18
CA PHE A 60 16.89 -6.30 2.56
C PHE A 60 18.17 -5.73 3.13
N ARG A 61 18.05 -4.71 3.98
CA ARG A 61 19.14 -4.29 4.85
C ARG A 61 19.38 -5.34 5.93
N GLU A 62 20.65 -5.56 6.27
CA GLU A 62 21.07 -6.60 7.22
C GLU A 62 20.33 -6.57 8.57
N ASP A 63 20.09 -5.39 9.13
CA ASP A 63 19.37 -5.21 10.40
C ASP A 63 17.85 -5.43 10.29
N SER A 64 17.29 -5.40 9.07
CA SER A 64 15.85 -5.51 8.81
C SER A 64 15.40 -6.96 8.56
N ILE A 65 16.34 -7.86 8.25
CA ILE A 65 16.08 -9.28 7.97
C ILE A 65 16.57 -10.24 9.06
N LEU A 66 17.58 -9.84 9.84
CA LEU A 66 18.20 -10.70 10.85
C LEU A 66 17.41 -10.68 12.17
N VAL A 67 16.69 -11.76 12.46
CA VAL A 67 16.05 -11.99 13.77
C VAL A 67 16.91 -12.93 14.61
N LYS A 68 17.36 -12.50 15.80
CA LYS A 68 18.08 -13.41 16.72
C LYS A 68 17.10 -14.26 17.52
N GLU A 69 17.49 -15.50 17.82
CA GLU A 69 16.70 -16.40 18.68
C GLU A 69 16.47 -15.87 20.10
N THR A 70 17.33 -14.95 20.56
CA THR A 70 17.27 -14.34 21.90
C THR A 70 16.44 -13.07 21.98
N ASP A 71 16.11 -12.46 20.84
CA ASP A 71 15.32 -11.24 20.81
C ASP A 71 13.87 -11.65 21.10
N GLY A 72 13.23 -10.97 22.06
CA GLY A 72 11.83 -11.25 22.43
C GLY A 72 10.97 -11.36 21.17
N ILE A 73 10.46 -12.56 20.93
CA ILE A 73 10.12 -13.11 19.61
C ILE A 73 9.01 -12.38 18.84
N SER A 74 8.28 -11.45 19.47
CA SER A 74 7.11 -10.82 18.83
C SER A 74 7.47 -9.70 17.86
N ASP A 75 8.13 -8.64 18.32
CA ASP A 75 8.07 -7.35 17.60
C ASP A 75 9.04 -7.29 16.42
N VAL A 76 10.28 -7.78 16.61
CA VAL A 76 11.28 -7.84 15.51
C VAL A 76 10.82 -8.80 14.41
N LYS A 77 10.16 -9.92 14.77
CA LYS A 77 9.57 -10.82 13.78
C LYS A 77 8.39 -10.19 13.06
N LYS A 78 7.53 -9.45 13.78
CA LYS A 78 6.42 -8.70 13.18
C LYS A 78 6.95 -7.71 12.16
N GLU A 79 7.96 -6.92 12.52
CA GLU A 79 8.55 -5.92 11.64
C GLU A 79 9.13 -6.55 10.38
N PHE A 80 9.95 -7.60 10.51
CA PHE A 80 10.45 -8.34 9.35
C PHE A 80 9.33 -8.89 8.48
N ALA A 81 8.32 -9.52 9.09
CA ALA A 81 7.18 -10.09 8.37
C ALA A 81 6.40 -9.01 7.62
N THR A 82 6.16 -7.85 8.23
CA THR A 82 5.49 -6.68 7.61
C THR A 82 6.27 -6.21 6.40
N ILE A 83 7.59 -5.99 6.53
CA ILE A 83 8.43 -5.56 5.40
C ILE A 83 8.41 -6.62 4.30
N ALA A 84 8.61 -7.90 4.64
CA ALA A 84 8.60 -8.97 3.64
C ALA A 84 7.28 -9.10 2.89
N ALA A 85 6.15 -8.97 3.59
CA ALA A 85 4.84 -8.98 2.95
C ALA A 85 4.64 -7.78 2.03
N HIS A 86 5.13 -6.59 2.42
CA HIS A 86 5.11 -5.37 1.60
C HIS A 86 5.94 -5.53 0.32
N GLU A 87 7.18 -6.02 0.41
CA GLU A 87 8.06 -6.25 -0.75
C GLU A 87 7.54 -7.32 -1.72
N VAL A 88 6.87 -8.35 -1.17
CA VAL A 88 6.21 -9.37 -1.99
C VAL A 88 4.95 -8.80 -2.66
N ALA A 89 4.16 -7.97 -1.97
CA ALA A 89 3.00 -7.32 -2.57
C ALA A 89 3.40 -6.40 -3.74
N HIS A 90 4.57 -5.75 -3.65
CA HIS A 90 5.11 -4.95 -4.74
C HIS A 90 5.36 -5.71 -6.05
N GLN A 91 5.48 -7.04 -6.00
CA GLN A 91 5.58 -7.84 -7.22
C GLN A 91 4.36 -7.66 -8.13
N TRP A 92 3.20 -7.32 -7.56
CA TRP A 92 2.01 -6.89 -8.30
C TRP A 92 1.89 -5.35 -8.34
N PHE A 93 2.00 -4.68 -7.19
CA PHE A 93 1.78 -3.23 -7.07
C PHE A 93 3.10 -2.46 -7.03
N GLY A 94 3.56 -2.03 -8.21
CA GLY A 94 4.87 -1.40 -8.40
C GLY A 94 5.61 -2.04 -9.56
N ASN A 95 5.69 -3.38 -9.59
CA ASN A 95 6.37 -4.12 -10.64
C ASN A 95 5.46 -4.47 -11.82
N LEU A 96 4.44 -5.32 -11.61
CA LEU A 96 3.50 -5.70 -12.67
C LEU A 96 2.63 -4.50 -13.11
N VAL A 97 2.11 -3.76 -12.13
CA VAL A 97 1.35 -2.54 -12.33
C VAL A 97 2.12 -1.39 -11.68
N THR A 98 2.79 -0.60 -12.51
CA THR A 98 3.58 0.57 -12.07
C THR A 98 2.77 1.85 -12.22
N PRO A 99 2.83 2.80 -11.25
CA PRO A 99 2.25 4.12 -11.46
C PRO A 99 2.90 4.78 -12.68
N LYS A 100 2.11 5.57 -13.41
CA LYS A 100 2.60 6.24 -14.63
C LYS A 100 3.77 7.18 -14.31
N TRP A 101 3.70 7.82 -13.15
CA TRP A 101 4.71 8.75 -12.66
C TRP A 101 4.66 8.85 -11.12
N TRP A 102 5.63 9.54 -10.52
CA TRP A 102 5.88 9.57 -9.07
C TRP A 102 4.87 10.42 -8.26
N ASP A 103 4.10 11.26 -8.94
CA ASP A 103 2.98 12.00 -8.37
C ASP A 103 1.89 11.08 -7.80
N ASP A 104 1.77 9.87 -8.33
CA ASP A 104 0.85 8.82 -7.85
C ASP A 104 1.56 7.66 -7.14
N VAL A 105 2.70 7.92 -6.46
CA VAL A 105 3.49 6.86 -5.79
C VAL A 105 2.68 6.06 -4.75
N TRP A 106 1.64 6.67 -4.16
CA TRP A 106 0.75 5.99 -3.22
C TRP A 106 0.03 4.77 -3.82
N LEU A 107 -0.15 4.72 -5.15
CA LEU A 107 -0.71 3.56 -5.84
C LEU A 107 0.19 2.32 -5.73
N LYS A 108 1.49 2.54 -5.60
CA LYS A 108 2.48 1.49 -5.34
C LYS A 108 2.55 1.24 -3.83
N GLU A 109 2.91 2.25 -3.04
CA GLU A 109 3.26 2.06 -1.63
C GLU A 109 2.03 1.74 -0.77
N GLY A 110 0.93 2.48 -0.93
CA GLY A 110 -0.29 2.27 -0.17
C GLY A 110 -0.96 0.92 -0.44
N PHE A 111 -1.01 0.50 -1.72
CA PHE A 111 -1.57 -0.81 -2.08
C PHE A 111 -0.69 -1.96 -1.61
N SER A 112 0.64 -1.85 -1.71
CA SER A 112 1.53 -2.89 -1.17
C SER A 112 1.45 -3.02 0.34
N SER A 113 1.33 -1.90 1.07
CA SER A 113 1.09 -1.93 2.50
C SER A 113 -0.23 -2.62 2.85
N PHE A 114 -1.31 -2.33 2.10
CA PHE A 114 -2.61 -2.98 2.28
C PHE A 114 -2.57 -4.48 2.01
N PHE A 115 -2.04 -4.90 0.86
CA PHE A 115 -1.97 -6.32 0.51
C PHE A 115 -0.98 -7.09 1.38
N GLY A 116 0.11 -6.46 1.82
CA GLY A 116 1.02 -7.01 2.81
C GLY A 116 0.32 -7.26 4.16
N TYR A 117 -0.47 -6.28 4.63
CA TYR A 117 -1.33 -6.43 5.81
C TYR A 117 -2.29 -7.60 5.65
N LEU A 118 -3.03 -7.67 4.54
CA LEU A 118 -3.98 -8.76 4.27
C LEU A 118 -3.29 -10.12 4.26
N ALA A 119 -2.15 -10.24 3.56
CA ALA A 119 -1.38 -11.48 3.50
C ALA A 119 -0.99 -11.97 4.91
N LEU A 120 -0.47 -11.08 5.75
CA LEU A 120 -0.10 -11.45 7.13
C LEU A 120 -1.31 -11.76 8.00
N SER A 121 -2.43 -11.07 7.83
CA SER A 121 -3.67 -11.38 8.56
C SER A 121 -4.16 -12.81 8.30
N VAL A 122 -3.84 -13.37 7.13
CA VAL A 122 -4.18 -14.74 6.74
C VAL A 122 -3.10 -15.74 7.16
N LEU A 123 -1.83 -15.40 6.97
CA LEU A 123 -0.70 -16.31 7.23
C LEU A 123 -0.38 -16.44 8.73
N GLU A 124 -0.54 -15.37 9.50
CA GLU A 124 -0.14 -15.26 10.90
C GLU A 124 -1.24 -14.68 11.82
N PRO A 125 -2.50 -15.18 11.75
CA PRO A 125 -3.66 -14.54 12.38
C PRO A 125 -3.62 -14.47 13.91
N ALA A 126 -2.85 -15.34 14.56
CA ALA A 126 -2.74 -15.42 16.02
C ALA A 126 -1.42 -14.86 16.55
N SER A 127 -0.50 -14.48 15.67
CA SER A 127 0.87 -14.10 16.05
C SER A 127 0.95 -12.64 16.50
N TRP A 128 0.20 -11.74 15.86
CA TRP A 128 0.24 -10.31 16.13
C TRP A 128 -1.12 -9.63 15.98
N ASP A 129 -1.37 -8.60 16.79
CA ASP A 129 -2.50 -7.71 16.61
C ASP A 129 -2.20 -6.67 15.52
N LEU A 130 -2.31 -7.12 14.27
CA LEU A 130 -2.06 -6.29 13.09
C LEU A 130 -3.08 -5.14 13.02
N GLN A 131 -4.34 -5.38 13.40
CA GLN A 131 -5.38 -4.36 13.41
C GLN A 131 -5.05 -3.22 14.36
N ALA A 132 -4.64 -3.52 15.60
CA ALA A 132 -4.22 -2.48 16.54
C ALA A 132 -2.99 -1.71 16.01
N SER A 133 -2.04 -2.41 15.38
CA SER A 133 -0.86 -1.78 14.78
C SER A 133 -1.24 -0.80 13.68
N PHE A 134 -2.10 -1.23 12.75
CA PHE A 134 -2.61 -0.40 11.66
C PHE A 134 -3.41 0.82 12.15
N LEU A 135 -4.23 0.67 13.20
CA LEU A 135 -4.99 1.79 13.77
C LEU A 135 -4.08 2.83 14.43
N ILE A 136 -2.98 2.40 15.05
CA ILE A 136 -1.97 3.32 15.59
C ILE A 136 -1.29 4.09 14.45
N GLU A 137 -0.90 3.42 13.36
CA GLU A 137 -0.32 4.07 12.19
C GLU A 137 -1.29 5.06 11.53
N CYS A 138 -2.57 4.69 11.33
CA CYS A 138 -3.56 5.63 10.79
C CYS A 138 -3.75 6.84 11.72
N ARG A 139 -3.71 6.68 13.06
CA ARG A 139 -3.74 7.83 13.98
C ARG A 139 -2.55 8.76 13.74
N ASP A 140 -1.35 8.19 13.70
CA ASP A 140 -0.11 8.98 13.60
C ASP A 140 -0.03 9.72 12.26
N VAL A 141 -0.48 9.10 11.15
CA VAL A 141 -0.55 9.81 9.86
C VAL A 141 -1.65 10.87 9.84
N PHE A 142 -2.80 10.65 10.49
CA PHE A 142 -3.86 11.68 10.55
C PHE A 142 -3.49 12.88 11.41
N ASP A 143 -2.69 12.68 12.46
CA ASP A 143 -2.12 13.78 13.24
C ASP A 143 -1.17 14.63 12.36
N SER A 144 -0.35 13.99 11.52
CA SER A 144 0.52 14.69 10.55
C SER A 144 -0.27 15.33 9.40
N ASP A 145 -1.32 14.67 8.92
CA ASP A 145 -2.16 15.12 7.80
C ASP A 145 -3.06 16.31 8.17
N ALA A 146 -3.22 16.57 9.47
CA ALA A 146 -3.92 17.74 9.99
C ALA A 146 -3.06 19.02 10.00
N ASP A 147 -1.75 18.92 9.72
CA ASP A 147 -0.84 20.07 9.64
C ASP A 147 -1.07 20.87 8.34
N GLU A 148 -0.79 22.18 8.38
CA GLU A 148 -0.90 23.06 7.19
C GLU A 148 0.13 22.70 6.10
N MET A 149 1.22 22.04 6.47
CA MET A 149 2.29 21.58 5.56
C MET A 149 2.03 20.18 4.99
N ALA A 150 0.92 19.53 5.34
CA ALA A 150 0.56 18.23 4.77
C ALA A 150 0.31 18.34 3.26
N HIS A 151 0.55 17.24 2.53
CA HIS A 151 0.30 17.18 1.09
C HIS A 151 -0.78 16.14 0.74
N PRO A 152 -1.49 16.32 -0.38
CA PRO A 152 -2.40 15.29 -0.91
C PRO A 152 -1.66 14.01 -1.33
N LEU A 153 -2.40 12.90 -1.45
CA LEU A 153 -1.86 11.62 -1.97
C LEU A 153 -1.35 11.72 -3.42
N HIS A 154 -2.00 12.55 -4.23
CA HIS A 154 -1.49 12.93 -5.54
C HIS A 154 -0.60 14.16 -5.38
N ILE A 155 0.71 13.98 -5.51
CA ILE A 155 1.71 14.97 -5.12
C ILE A 155 2.03 15.89 -6.30
N ASP A 156 2.00 17.20 -6.09
CA ASP A 156 2.61 18.14 -7.03
C ASP A 156 4.13 18.09 -6.88
N LEU A 157 4.79 17.39 -7.80
CA LEU A 157 6.24 17.18 -7.78
C LEU A 157 7.06 18.48 -7.89
N SER A 158 6.46 19.60 -8.30
CA SER A 158 7.15 20.88 -8.39
C SER A 158 7.38 21.55 -7.03
N GLU A 159 6.62 21.15 -6.01
CA GLU A 159 6.72 21.65 -4.64
C GLU A 159 7.75 20.85 -3.80
N LEU A 160 8.28 19.75 -4.34
CA LEU A 160 9.24 18.90 -3.64
C LEU A 160 10.67 19.43 -3.72
N SER A 161 11.40 19.27 -2.63
CA SER A 161 12.82 19.61 -2.57
C SER A 161 13.68 18.52 -3.24
N GLU A 162 13.37 17.26 -2.95
CA GLU A 162 13.96 16.09 -3.58
C GLU A 162 12.86 15.13 -4.01
N LEU A 163 13.02 14.43 -5.14
CA LEU A 163 12.03 13.46 -5.60
C LEU A 163 11.82 12.32 -4.58
N ALA A 164 12.84 12.01 -3.78
CA ALA A 164 12.74 11.00 -2.74
C ALA A 164 11.73 11.37 -1.63
N ASP A 165 11.37 12.66 -1.51
CA ASP A 165 10.40 13.16 -0.52
C ASP A 165 8.98 12.62 -0.79
N VAL A 166 8.70 12.06 -1.97
CA VAL A 166 7.42 11.36 -2.24
C VAL A 166 7.24 10.12 -1.36
N PHE A 167 8.32 9.54 -0.84
CA PHE A 167 8.30 8.33 -0.02
C PHE A 167 8.16 8.69 1.47
N ASP A 168 6.99 9.17 1.83
CA ASP A 168 6.66 9.65 3.18
C ASP A 168 5.51 8.87 3.84
N LEU A 169 5.15 9.21 5.07
CA LEU A 169 4.03 8.55 5.78
C LEU A 169 2.70 8.72 5.05
N THR A 170 2.50 9.81 4.31
CA THR A 170 1.30 10.04 3.52
C THR A 170 1.16 8.99 2.41
N SER A 171 2.20 8.80 1.60
CA SER A 171 2.19 7.84 0.49
C SER A 171 2.01 6.39 0.95
N TYR A 172 2.61 6.01 2.07
CA TYR A 172 2.53 4.65 2.62
C TYR A 172 1.25 4.44 3.45
N VAL A 173 1.12 5.17 4.55
CA VAL A 173 0.08 4.89 5.57
C VAL A 173 -1.26 5.46 5.17
N LYS A 174 -1.35 6.73 4.75
CA LYS A 174 -2.63 7.30 4.29
C LYS A 174 -3.09 6.61 3.00
N GLY A 175 -2.16 6.26 2.12
CA GLY A 175 -2.42 5.40 0.95
C GLY A 175 -3.01 4.04 1.35
N ASN A 176 -2.45 3.38 2.35
CA ASN A 176 -2.97 2.14 2.92
C ASN A 176 -4.38 2.33 3.54
N CYS A 177 -4.60 3.37 4.34
CA CYS A 177 -5.91 3.67 4.91
C CYS A 177 -6.97 3.87 3.78
N MET A 178 -6.61 4.54 2.66
CA MET A 178 -7.48 4.67 1.49
C MET A 178 -7.78 3.33 0.81
N ALA A 179 -6.79 2.45 0.65
CA ALA A 179 -6.99 1.12 0.08
C ALA A 179 -7.95 0.27 0.93
N HIS A 180 -7.79 0.30 2.27
CA HIS A 180 -8.75 -0.31 3.21
C HIS A 180 -10.17 0.23 3.04
N MET A 181 -10.32 1.56 2.94
CA MET A 181 -11.63 2.19 2.75
C MET A 181 -12.28 1.76 1.43
N ILE A 182 -11.51 1.74 0.33
CA ILE A 182 -11.98 1.30 -0.99
C ILE A 182 -12.44 -0.16 -0.92
N TYR A 183 -11.63 -1.04 -0.34
CA TYR A 183 -11.93 -2.45 -0.17
C TYR A 183 -13.25 -2.66 0.58
N HIS A 184 -13.41 -2.07 1.77
CA HIS A 184 -14.62 -2.23 2.58
C HIS A 184 -15.86 -1.55 1.98
N PHE A 185 -15.69 -0.41 1.30
CA PHE A 185 -16.78 0.25 0.60
C PHE A 185 -17.33 -0.63 -0.53
N LEU A 186 -16.44 -1.29 -1.27
CA LEU A 186 -16.80 -2.10 -2.42
C LEU A 186 -17.27 -3.51 -2.03
N ASP A 187 -16.71 -4.12 -0.99
CA ASP A 187 -17.16 -5.39 -0.42
C ASP A 187 -18.63 -5.32 0.00
N GLY A 188 -19.02 -4.27 0.73
CA GLY A 188 -20.44 -4.02 1.09
C GLY A 188 -21.35 -3.66 -0.09
N SER A 189 -20.78 -3.39 -1.28
CA SER A 189 -21.54 -3.12 -2.51
C SER A 189 -21.69 -4.36 -3.40
N LEU A 190 -20.72 -5.29 -3.38
CA LEU A 190 -20.76 -6.54 -4.14
C LEU A 190 -21.85 -7.49 -3.63
N GLU A 191 -22.18 -7.46 -2.34
CA GLU A 191 -23.38 -8.14 -1.79
C GLU A 191 -24.72 -7.55 -2.28
N ARG A 192 -24.76 -6.32 -2.80
CA ARG A 192 -25.98 -5.68 -3.31
C ARG A 192 -26.25 -5.90 -4.79
N PHE A 193 -25.27 -6.37 -5.56
CA PHE A 193 -25.41 -6.62 -6.99
C PHE A 193 -25.56 -8.11 -7.34
N SER A 194 -25.66 -8.96 -6.32
CA SER A 194 -25.88 -10.42 -6.43
C SER A 194 -27.34 -10.86 -6.28
N ASP A 195 -28.29 -9.91 -6.25
CA ASP A 195 -29.76 -10.17 -6.28
C ASP A 195 -30.42 -9.74 -7.61
#